data_AF-A0ABD5DXH8-F1
#
_entry.id   AF-A0ABD5DXH8-F1
#
_cell.length_a   1.000
_cell.length_b   1.000
_cell.length_c   1.000
_cell.angle_alpha   90.00
_cell.angle_beta   90.00
_cell.angle_gamma   90.00
#
_symmetry.space_group_name_H-M   'P 1'
#
loop_
_entity.id
_entity.type
_entity.pdbx_description
1 polymer ?
#
loop_
_entity_poly.entity_id
_entity_poly.type
_entity_poly.pdbx_seq_one_letter_code
_entity_poly.pdbx_strand_id
1 'polypeptide(L)'
;LCHPTEFAHISFRLRKGEILGFYGLVGAGRTELMQALSGVSRPSSGEIRLNGRTMRFHQPADAIRAGIVCVPEERQKQGAIIAL
;
A
#
# COMPACT_ATOMS: atom_id res chain seq x y z
N LEU A 1 17.36 2.78 12.86
CA LEU A 1 16.50 3.61 12.00
C LEU A 1 17.39 4.63 11.33
N CYS A 2 17.65 4.41 10.05
CA CYS A 2 18.36 5.25 9.08
C CYS A 2 18.21 4.56 7.69
N HIS A 3 16.95 4.29 7.28
CA HIS A 3 16.50 3.67 6.00
C HIS A 3 16.46 2.11 5.96
N PRO A 4 15.62 1.42 5.15
CA PRO A 4 14.87 1.89 3.95
C PRO A 4 13.45 1.30 3.76
N THR A 5 12.29 1.95 3.82
CA THR A 5 11.81 3.35 3.85
C THR A 5 10.60 3.33 4.80
N GLU A 6 10.69 4.05 5.90
CA GLU A 6 10.22 3.56 7.22
C GLU A 6 8.71 3.69 7.53
N PHE A 7 8.17 2.65 8.17
CA PHE A 7 6.89 2.61 8.90
C PHE A 7 7.13 2.46 10.39
N ALA A 8 6.27 3.03 11.25
CA ALA A 8 6.20 2.56 12.64
C ALA A 8 4.79 2.67 13.27
N HIS A 9 4.34 1.54 13.83
CA HIS A 9 3.11 1.29 14.61
C HIS A 9 1.75 1.71 14.04
N ILE A 10 1.58 1.69 12.72
CA ILE A 10 0.28 2.06 12.12
C ILE A 10 -0.78 0.98 12.36
N SER A 11 -1.93 1.39 12.89
CA SER A 11 -3.15 0.57 12.99
C SER A 11 -4.37 1.46 12.77
N PHE A 12 -5.19 1.09 11.79
CA PHE A 12 -6.48 1.70 11.53
C PHE A 12 -7.45 0.60 11.10
N ARG A 13 -8.74 0.90 11.17
CA ARG A 13 -9.79 0.05 10.62
C ARG A 13 -10.62 0.89 9.67
N LEU A 14 -10.74 0.41 8.44
CA LEU A 14 -11.63 0.98 7.44
C LEU A 14 -12.80 0.01 7.23
N ARG A 15 -14.03 0.51 7.31
CA ARG A 15 -15.24 -0.26 7.06
C ARG A 15 -15.74 -0.03 5.64
N LYS A 16 -16.59 -0.95 5.17
CA LYS A 16 -17.23 -0.83 3.86
C LYS A 16 -18.03 0.49 3.79
N GLY A 17 -17.73 1.31 2.79
CA GLY A 17 -18.40 2.60 2.55
C GLY A 17 -17.70 3.82 3.18
N GLU A 18 -16.63 3.62 3.96
CA GLU A 18 -15.86 4.72 4.54
C GLU A 18 -14.78 5.23 3.57
N ILE A 19 -14.46 6.52 3.68
CA ILE A 19 -13.32 7.16 3.01
C ILE A 19 -12.35 7.61 4.09
N LEU A 20 -11.10 7.13 4.03
CA LEU A 20 -10.03 7.50 4.97
C LEU A 20 -8.92 8.25 4.23
N GLY A 21 -8.59 9.44 4.74
CA GLY A 21 -7.49 10.26 4.22
C GLY A 21 -6.22 10.12 5.07
N PHE A 22 -5.05 10.06 4.41
CA PHE A 22 -3.74 10.15 5.05
C PHE A 22 -3.07 11.47 4.66
N TYR A 23 -2.57 12.21 5.64
CA TYR A 23 -1.84 13.46 5.41
C TYR A 23 -0.54 13.47 6.21
N GLY A 24 0.40 14.33 5.82
CA GLY A 24 1.72 14.42 6.42
C GLY A 24 2.68 15.19 5.53
N LEU A 25 3.85 15.51 6.08
CA LEU A 25 4.92 16.17 5.33
C LEU A 25 5.50 15.23 4.25
N VAL A 26 6.30 15.80 3.35
CA VAL A 26 7.13 15.00 2.44
C VAL A 26 8.08 14.14 3.27
N GLY A 27 8.21 12.86 2.91
CA GLY A 27 9.00 11.90 3.68
C GLY A 27 8.27 11.24 4.86
N ALA A 28 6.99 11.55 5.11
CA ALA A 28 6.22 10.95 6.20
C ALA A 28 5.76 9.50 5.95
N GLY A 29 6.18 8.84 4.87
CA GLY A 29 5.85 7.43 4.60
C GLY A 29 4.49 7.18 3.95
N ARG A 30 3.81 8.22 3.41
CA ARG A 30 2.46 8.10 2.83
C ARG A 30 2.44 7.22 1.57
N THR A 31 3.34 7.52 0.64
CA THR A 31 3.42 6.82 -0.64
C THR A 31 3.86 5.38 -0.43
N GLU A 32 4.83 5.19 0.47
CA GLU A 32 5.35 3.91 0.90
C GLU A 32 4.23 3.03 1.51
N LEU A 33 3.24 3.65 2.18
CA LEU A 33 2.16 2.92 2.86
C LEU A 33 1.19 2.37 1.84
N MET A 34 0.83 3.23 0.88
CA MET A 34 -0.04 2.84 -0.22
C MET A 34 0.62 1.77 -1.09
N GLN A 35 1.94 1.86 -1.30
CA GLN A 35 2.72 0.82 -1.98
C GLN A 35 2.72 -0.50 -1.21
N ALA A 36 2.85 -0.48 0.12
CA ALA A 36 2.81 -1.68 0.94
C ALA A 36 1.42 -2.34 0.96
N LEU A 37 0.35 -1.53 1.09
CA LEU A 37 -1.03 -2.01 1.06
C LEU A 37 -1.42 -2.61 -0.29
N SER A 38 -0.82 -2.13 -1.38
CA SER A 38 -1.05 -2.61 -2.74
C SER A 38 -0.09 -3.71 -3.19
N GLY A 39 0.81 -4.17 -2.33
CA GLY A 39 1.75 -5.25 -2.63
C GLY A 39 2.88 -4.86 -3.58
N VAL A 40 3.11 -3.56 -3.82
CA VAL A 40 4.27 -3.04 -4.58
C VAL A 40 5.55 -3.15 -3.76
N SER A 41 5.47 -2.81 -2.47
CA SER A 41 6.56 -2.99 -1.51
C SER A 41 6.13 -3.97 -0.42
N ARG A 42 7.09 -4.65 0.20
CA ARG A 42 6.82 -5.61 1.27
C ARG A 42 7.07 -4.95 2.63
N PRO A 43 6.07 -4.92 3.54
CA PRO A 43 6.31 -4.41 4.90
C PRO A 43 7.28 -5.34 5.64
N SER A 44 8.14 -4.76 6.47
CA SER A 44 9.09 -5.50 7.30
C SER A 44 8.43 -6.26 8.46
N SER A 45 7.28 -5.77 8.93
CA SER A 45 6.50 -6.35 10.03
C SER A 45 5.03 -5.91 9.97
N GLY A 46 4.18 -6.51 10.81
CA GLY A 46 2.74 -6.21 10.89
C GLY A 46 1.87 -7.15 10.04
N GLU A 47 0.56 -6.91 10.05
CA GLU A 47 -0.40 -7.68 9.26
C GLU A 47 -1.46 -6.79 8.61
N ILE A 48 -1.92 -7.21 7.43
CA ILE A 48 -3.08 -6.63 6.75
C ILE A 48 -4.20 -7.65 6.84
N ARG A 49 -5.38 -7.21 7.29
CA ARG A 49 -6.58 -8.06 7.36
C ARG A 49 -7.69 -7.48 6.51
N LEU A 50 -8.20 -8.29 5.58
CA LEU A 50 -9.33 -7.94 4.72
C LEU A 50 -10.48 -8.92 5.00
N ASN A 51 -11.65 -8.39 5.38
CA ASN A 51 -12.82 -9.20 5.75
C ASN A 51 -12.50 -10.33 6.75
N GLY A 52 -11.65 -10.02 7.75
CA GLY A 52 -11.23 -10.94 8.80
C GLY A 52 -10.07 -11.87 8.44
N ARG A 53 -9.69 -11.99 7.16
CA ARG A 53 -8.61 -12.86 6.67
C ARG A 53 -7.28 -12.11 6.59
N THR A 54 -6.21 -12.73 7.07
CA THR A 54 -4.84 -12.19 6.95
C THR A 54 -4.37 -12.30 5.51
N MET A 55 -3.89 -11.19 4.96
CA MET A 55 -3.42 -11.08 3.59
C MET A 55 -1.89 -11.09 3.55
N ARG A 56 -1.31 -11.77 2.56
CA ARG A 56 0.12 -11.73 2.25
C ARG A 56 0.27 -11.50 0.76
N PHE A 57 0.81 -10.35 0.39
CA PHE A 57 1.06 -9.99 -1.00
C PHE A 57 2.53 -10.18 -1.31
N HIS A 58 2.82 -10.91 -2.38
CA HIS A 58 4.18 -11.08 -2.90
C HIS A 58 4.43 -10.19 -4.12
N GLN A 59 3.34 -9.80 -4.79
CA GLN A 59 3.35 -8.93 -5.97
C GLN A 59 2.02 -8.14 -6.05
N PRO A 60 1.98 -7.02 -6.78
CA PRO A 60 0.76 -6.21 -6.91
C PRO A 60 -0.47 -6.97 -7.43
N ALA A 61 -0.25 -7.97 -8.28
CA ALA A 61 -1.32 -8.83 -8.80
C ALA A 61 -2.08 -9.58 -7.68
N ASP A 62 -1.46 -9.86 -6.54
CA ASP A 62 -2.10 -10.51 -5.40
C ASP A 62 -3.10 -9.58 -4.70
N ALA A 63 -2.74 -8.30 -4.57
CA ALA A 63 -3.62 -7.27 -4.02
C ALA A 63 -4.82 -7.02 -4.94
N ILE A 64 -4.59 -6.95 -6.25
CA ILE A 64 -5.66 -6.80 -7.25
C ILE A 64 -6.65 -7.97 -7.17
N ARG A 65 -6.16 -9.21 -7.10
CA ARG A 65 -7.02 -10.41 -6.91
C ARG A 65 -7.82 -10.36 -5.61
N ALA A 66 -7.33 -9.67 -4.59
CA ALA A 66 -8.04 -9.44 -3.34
C ALA A 66 -9.02 -8.23 -3.38
N GLY A 67 -9.10 -7.52 -4.50
CA GLY A 67 -9.96 -6.35 -4.67
C GLY A 67 -9.34 -5.03 -4.19
N ILE A 68 -8.02 -4.99 -3.99
CA ILE A 68 -7.28 -3.77 -3.64
C ILE A 68 -6.57 -3.25 -4.90
N VAL A 69 -6.85 -2.00 -5.26
CA VAL A 69 -6.25 -1.33 -6.42
C VAL A 69 -5.60 -0.04 -5.96
N CYS A 70 -4.40 0.24 -6.47
CA CYS A 70 -3.69 1.49 -6.23
C CYS A 70 -3.59 2.27 -7.55
N VAL A 71 -3.92 3.56 -7.50
CA VAL A 71 -3.62 4.50 -8.57
C VAL A 71 -2.31 5.20 -8.20
N PRO A 72 -1.20 4.93 -8.91
CA PRO A 72 0.09 5.50 -8.57
C PRO A 72 0.14 7.01 -8.83
N GLU A 73 1.06 7.68 -8.13
CA GLU A 73 1.31 9.12 -8.30
C GLU A 73 1.90 9.41 -9.69
N GLU A 74 2.95 8.67 -10.08
CA GLU A 74 3.57 8.78 -11.41
C GLU A 74 2.94 7.81 -12.40
N ARG A 75 1.70 8.08 -12.82
CA ARG A 75 0.92 7.18 -13.71
C ARG A 75 1.62 6.81 -15.01
N GLN A 76 2.40 7.70 -15.60
CA GLN A 76 3.14 7.39 -16.82
C GLN A 76 4.17 6.29 -16.56
N LYS A 77 5.00 6.43 -15.51
CA LYS A 77 6.08 5.48 -15.22
C LYS A 77 5.60 4.21 -14.53
N GLN A 78 4.58 4.32 -13.68
CA GLN A 78 4.16 3.25 -12.76
C GLN A 78 2.81 2.63 -13.15
N GLY A 79 2.02 3.30 -13.97
CA GLY A 79 0.67 2.86 -14.36
C GLY A 79 0.52 2.46 -15.83
N ALA A 80 1.46 2.83 -16.70
CA ALA A 80 1.43 2.47 -18.12
C ALA A 80 2.44 1.36 -18.42
N ILE A 81 2.03 0.41 -19.27
CA ILE A 81 2.96 -0.53 -19.92
C ILE A 81 3.63 0.25 -21.05
N ILE A 82 4.80 0.86 -20.79
CA ILE A 82 5.50 1.70 -21.79
C ILE A 82 6.51 0.89 -22.64
N ALA A 83 6.55 -0.43 -22.48
CA ALA A 83 7.36 -1.31 -23.32
C ALA A 83 6.45 -2.05 -24.30
N LEU A 84 6.30 -1.48 -25.49
CA LEU A 84 5.99 -2.19 -26.74
C LEU A 84 7.09 -1.83 -27.74
#